data_AF-A0A5C5V437-F1
#
_entry.id   AF-A0A5C5V437-F1
#
_cell.length_a   1.000
_cell.length_b   1.000
_cell.length_c   1.000
_cell.angle_alpha   90.00
_cell.angle_beta   90.00
_cell.angle_gamma   90.00
#
_symmetry.space_group_name_H-M   'P 1'
#
loop_
_entity.id
_entity.type
_entity.pdbx_description
1 polymer ?
#
loop_
_entity_poly.entity_id
_entity_poly.type
_entity_poly.pdbx_seq_one_letter_code
_entity_poly.pdbx_strand_id
1 'polypeptide(L)'
;MSFTPIDDVSEASTVDWEASTAEVLQELTSVQDELIKVLGTKRSQMVARDIPGMEATQQRELELIKRLEQLRDVRHNLLTSAEQHGLPSDSIASLAEMADGDEGEKLREIASSAKDRMRTIQNETLVNFVLAQRSVLHLSQILQIIATGGKLQPIYEQENSAHQYSAQQGGTLVDHEA
;
A
#
# COMPACT_ATOMS: atom_id res chain seq x y z
N MET A 1 -31.91 -60.07 0.38
CA MET A 1 -32.16 -58.89 -0.49
C MET A 1 -32.73 -57.82 0.41
N SER A 2 -32.22 -56.61 0.58
CA SER A 2 -30.97 -55.94 0.20
C SER A 2 -30.96 -54.71 1.10
N PHE A 3 -29.80 -54.37 1.64
CA PHE A 3 -29.55 -53.14 2.38
C PHE A 3 -29.78 -51.92 1.48
N THR A 4 -30.31 -50.81 2.02
CA THR A 4 -29.86 -49.44 1.72
C THR A 4 -30.52 -48.44 2.68
N PRO A 5 -29.80 -47.97 3.70
CA PRO A 5 -29.97 -46.63 4.25
C PRO A 5 -29.26 -45.64 3.32
N ILE A 6 -29.93 -44.54 2.98
CA ILE A 6 -29.41 -43.41 2.22
C ILE A 6 -30.17 -42.20 2.77
N ASP A 7 -29.60 -41.09 3.21
CA ASP A 7 -28.26 -40.69 3.61
C ASP A 7 -28.57 -39.41 4.39
N ASP A 8 -28.53 -39.46 5.73
CA ASP A 8 -28.63 -38.27 6.59
C ASP A 8 -27.22 -37.85 7.00
N VAL A 9 -26.36 -37.66 5.99
CA VAL A 9 -24.92 -37.41 6.19
C VAL A 9 -24.46 -36.31 5.23
N SER A 10 -24.81 -35.05 5.50
CA SER A 10 -24.03 -33.88 5.02
C SER A 10 -24.45 -32.51 5.58
N GLU A 11 -24.93 -32.39 6.82
CA GLU A 11 -25.12 -31.06 7.45
C GLU A 11 -24.12 -30.74 8.56
N ALA A 12 -23.09 -31.57 8.76
CA ALA A 12 -22.04 -31.30 9.73
C ALA A 12 -20.67 -31.47 9.08
N SER A 13 -19.87 -30.39 9.13
CA SER A 13 -18.45 -30.27 8.73
C SER A 13 -18.14 -29.62 7.37
N THR A 14 -19.01 -28.78 6.81
CA THR A 14 -18.52 -27.76 5.87
C THR A 14 -17.92 -26.65 6.72
N VAL A 15 -16.58 -26.52 6.72
CA VAL A 15 -15.98 -25.24 7.11
C VAL A 15 -16.77 -24.15 6.39
N ASP A 16 -17.35 -23.21 7.14
CA ASP A 16 -18.19 -22.17 6.57
C ASP A 16 -17.28 -21.14 5.89
N TRP A 17 -16.81 -21.51 4.70
CA TRP A 17 -15.90 -20.73 3.87
C TRP A 17 -16.55 -19.42 3.46
N GLU A 18 -17.87 -19.40 3.32
CA GLU A 18 -18.64 -18.20 3.00
C GLU A 18 -18.58 -17.21 4.16
N ALA A 19 -18.92 -17.62 5.38
CA ALA A 19 -18.80 -16.77 6.56
C ALA A 19 -17.35 -16.30 6.81
N SER A 20 -16.37 -17.20 6.64
CA SER A 20 -14.96 -16.87 6.83
C SER A 20 -14.45 -15.89 5.76
N THR A 21 -14.92 -16.04 4.52
CA THR A 21 -14.62 -15.11 3.42
C THR A 21 -15.25 -13.73 3.67
N ALA A 22 -16.49 -13.71 4.15
CA ALA A 22 -17.21 -12.49 4.52
C ALA A 22 -16.47 -11.71 5.62
N GLU A 23 -16.03 -12.40 6.67
CA GLU A 23 -15.31 -11.80 7.79
C GLU A 23 -14.01 -11.13 7.33
N VAL A 24 -13.20 -11.84 6.54
CA VAL A 24 -11.94 -11.30 6.01
C VAL A 24 -12.17 -10.09 5.10
N LEU A 25 -13.19 -10.15 4.23
CA LEU A 25 -13.51 -9.05 3.32
C LEU A 25 -14.05 -7.82 4.06
N GLN A 26 -14.86 -8.03 5.10
CA GLN A 26 -15.39 -6.94 5.92
C GLN A 26 -14.30 -6.27 6.74
N GLU A 27 -13.42 -7.06 7.37
CA GLU A 27 -12.30 -6.53 8.14
C GLU A 27 -11.29 -5.81 7.22
N LEU A 28 -10.98 -6.36 6.04
CA LEU A 28 -10.14 -5.71 5.03
C LEU A 28 -10.72 -4.35 4.63
N THR A 29 -12.03 -4.28 4.35
CA THR A 29 -12.69 -3.04 3.95
C THR A 29 -12.62 -1.99 5.07
N SER A 30 -12.87 -2.41 6.31
CA SER A 30 -12.78 -1.53 7.49
C SER A 30 -11.37 -0.95 7.68
N VAL A 31 -10.34 -1.79 7.59
CA VAL A 31 -8.94 -1.35 7.71
C VAL A 31 -8.53 -0.43 6.57
N GLN A 32 -8.98 -0.71 5.34
CA GLN A 32 -8.73 0.15 4.18
C GLN A 32 -9.38 1.53 4.32
N ASP A 33 -10.64 1.60 4.77
CA ASP A 33 -11.34 2.85 5.03
C ASP A 33 -10.61 3.70 6.07
N GLU A 34 -10.13 3.04 7.12
CA GLU A 34 -9.38 3.72 8.16
C GLU A 34 -8.02 4.22 7.65
N LEU A 35 -7.31 3.42 6.86
CA LEU A 35 -6.03 3.81 6.28
C LEU A 35 -6.16 5.02 5.34
N ILE A 36 -7.21 5.07 4.51
CA ILE A 36 -7.48 6.23 3.65
C ILE A 36 -7.66 7.51 4.48
N LYS A 37 -8.41 7.44 5.59
CA LYS A 37 -8.61 8.58 6.50
C LYS A 37 -7.31 9.00 7.17
N VAL A 38 -6.50 8.05 7.63
CA VAL A 38 -5.19 8.33 8.24
C VAL A 38 -4.25 8.99 7.23
N LEU A 39 -4.17 8.50 6.00
CA LEU A 39 -3.35 9.10 4.95
C LEU A 39 -3.81 10.52 4.58
N GLY A 40 -5.12 10.76 4.49
CA GLY A 40 -5.67 12.10 4.25
C GLY A 40 -5.42 13.08 5.41
N THR A 41 -5.48 12.58 6.65
CA THR A 41 -5.18 13.35 7.86
C THR A 41 -3.70 13.71 7.91
N LYS A 42 -2.81 12.74 7.65
CA LYS A 42 -1.36 12.92 7.56
C LYS A 42 -1.00 13.98 6.52
N ARG A 43 -1.64 13.96 5.34
CA ARG A 43 -1.48 14.98 4.30
C ARG A 43 -1.80 16.38 4.82
N SER A 44 -2.95 16.52 5.49
CA SER A 44 -3.41 17.80 6.03
C SER A 44 -2.46 18.34 7.10
N GLN A 45 -1.97 17.46 7.98
CA GLN A 45 -0.99 17.80 9.02
C GLN A 45 0.37 18.20 8.44
N MET A 46 0.84 17.51 7.40
CA MET A 46 2.08 17.88 6.70
C MET A 46 1.99 19.27 6.07
N VAL A 47 0.85 19.62 5.47
CA VAL A 47 0.60 20.97 4.93
C VAL A 47 0.58 22.01 6.06
N ALA A 48 -0.07 21.70 7.18
CA ALA A 48 -0.15 22.57 8.35
C ALA A 48 1.14 22.65 9.18
N ARG A 49 2.13 21.78 8.91
CA ARG A 49 3.35 21.59 9.71
C ARG A 49 3.07 21.20 11.16
N ASP A 50 1.99 20.45 11.38
CA ASP A 50 1.58 19.94 12.69
C ASP A 50 2.40 18.69 13.05
N ILE A 51 3.63 18.90 13.53
CA ILE A 51 4.55 17.81 13.90
C ILE A 51 3.98 16.91 15.01
N PRO A 52 3.40 17.44 16.11
CA PRO A 52 2.77 16.59 17.12
C PRO A 52 1.60 15.76 16.57
N GLY A 53 0.77 16.34 15.70
CA GLY A 53 -0.30 15.60 15.03
C GLY A 53 0.21 14.50 14.10
N MET A 54 1.32 14.74 13.41
CA MET A 54 1.96 13.73 12.55
C MET A 54 2.50 12.54 13.35
N GLU A 55 3.07 12.77 14.54
CA GLU A 55 3.58 11.69 15.41
C GLU A 55 2.45 10.78 15.91
N ALA A 56 1.35 11.37 16.39
CA ALA A 56 0.16 10.61 16.77
C ALA A 56 -0.43 9.81 15.59
N THR A 57 -0.44 10.40 14.40
CA THR A 57 -0.96 9.76 13.18
C THR A 57 -0.06 8.63 12.70
N GLN A 58 1.26 8.76 12.87
CA GLN A 58 2.24 7.70 12.58
C GLN A 58 2.00 6.46 13.46
N GLN A 59 1.70 6.63 14.74
CA GLN A 59 1.38 5.50 15.61
C GLN A 59 0.13 4.75 15.13
N ARG A 60 -0.92 5.48 14.71
CA ARG A 60 -2.13 4.86 14.16
C ARG A 60 -1.87 4.12 12.85
N GLU A 61 -1.03 4.67 11.98
CA GLU A 61 -0.60 4.03 10.74
C GLU A 61 0.12 2.69 11.00
N LEU A 62 1.01 2.64 11.99
CA LEU A 62 1.71 1.41 12.37
C LEU A 62 0.76 0.33 12.91
N GLU A 63 -0.27 0.71 13.66
CA GLU A 63 -1.31 -0.22 14.13
C GLU A 63 -2.11 -0.81 12.95
N LEU A 64 -2.45 0.02 11.96
CA LEU A 64 -3.16 -0.43 10.76
C LEU A 64 -2.30 -1.35 9.90
N ILE A 65 -0.99 -1.09 9.77
CA ILE A 65 -0.05 -1.99 9.09
C ILE A 65 -0.05 -3.36 9.75
N LYS A 66 0.04 -3.42 11.08
CA LYS A 66 -0.01 -4.70 11.82
C LYS A 66 -1.32 -5.45 11.59
N ARG A 67 -2.47 -4.75 11.55
CA ARG A 67 -3.77 -5.36 11.24
C ARG A 67 -3.81 -5.90 9.81
N LEU A 68 -3.24 -5.19 8.83
CA LEU A 68 -3.14 -5.67 7.45
C LEU A 68 -2.24 -6.91 7.34
N GLU A 69 -1.15 -6.99 8.11
CA GLU A 69 -0.30 -8.18 8.18
C GLU A 69 -1.06 -9.38 8.76
N GLN A 70 -1.81 -9.18 9.85
CA GLN A 70 -2.66 -10.21 10.44
C GLN A 70 -3.72 -10.71 9.44
N LEU A 71 -4.40 -9.78 8.75
CA LEU A 71 -5.38 -10.12 7.73
C LEU A 71 -4.79 -10.90 6.55
N ARG A 72 -3.57 -10.55 6.14
CA ARG A 72 -2.85 -11.30 5.09
C ARG A 72 -2.60 -12.74 5.55
N ASP A 73 -2.22 -12.93 6.80
CA ASP A 73 -1.92 -14.24 7.35
C ASP A 73 -3.22 -15.07 7.52
N VAL A 74 -4.32 -14.45 7.98
CA VAL A 74 -5.66 -15.07 8.02
C VAL A 74 -6.11 -15.50 6.61
N ARG A 75 -6.00 -14.60 5.62
CA ARG A 75 -6.28 -14.93 4.22
C ARG A 75 -5.44 -16.10 3.72
N HIS A 76 -4.14 -16.10 4.02
CA HIS A 76 -3.26 -17.17 3.56
C HIS A 76 -3.71 -18.52 4.12
N ASN A 77 -4.00 -18.58 5.42
CA ASN A 77 -4.51 -19.78 6.07
C ASN A 77 -5.84 -20.23 5.44
N LEU A 78 -6.76 -19.29 5.20
CA LEU A 78 -8.04 -19.58 4.56
C LEU A 78 -7.86 -20.22 3.17
N LEU A 79 -7.01 -19.64 2.31
CA LEU A 79 -6.75 -20.16 0.97
C LEU A 79 -6.04 -21.52 1.00
N THR A 80 -5.09 -21.72 1.91
CA THR A 80 -4.41 -23.01 2.09
C THR A 80 -5.38 -24.08 2.57
N SER A 81 -6.26 -23.74 3.51
CA SER A 81 -7.29 -24.68 3.96
C SER A 81 -8.32 -24.95 2.85
N ALA A 82 -8.67 -23.96 2.02
CA ALA A 82 -9.55 -24.17 0.88
C ALA A 82 -8.93 -25.11 -0.18
N GLU A 83 -7.63 -24.96 -0.47
CA GLU A 83 -6.88 -25.85 -1.37
C GLU A 83 -6.92 -27.31 -0.89
N GLN A 84 -6.78 -27.53 0.42
CA GLN A 84 -6.85 -28.86 1.02
C GLN A 84 -8.23 -29.53 0.85
N HIS A 85 -9.28 -28.73 0.67
CA HIS A 85 -10.64 -29.21 0.45
C HIS A 85 -11.02 -29.22 -1.05
N GLY A 86 -10.06 -28.96 -1.95
CA GLY A 86 -10.27 -28.98 -3.40
C GLY A 86 -11.00 -27.75 -3.96
N LEU A 87 -11.06 -26.66 -3.19
CA LEU A 87 -11.68 -25.40 -3.58
C LEU A 87 -10.67 -24.47 -4.28
N PRO A 88 -11.12 -23.47 -5.07
CA PRO A 88 -10.26 -22.44 -5.66
C PRO A 88 -9.46 -21.69 -4.58
N SER A 89 -8.13 -21.72 -4.65
CA SER A 89 -7.22 -21.11 -3.67
C SER A 89 -6.37 -19.97 -4.24
N ASP A 90 -6.64 -19.60 -5.49
CA ASP A 90 -5.95 -18.54 -6.23
C ASP A 90 -6.27 -17.15 -5.69
N SER A 91 -7.49 -16.92 -5.21
CA SER A 91 -7.85 -15.67 -4.55
C SER A 91 -9.10 -15.76 -3.66
N ILE A 92 -9.25 -14.81 -2.72
CA ILE A 92 -10.50 -14.64 -1.97
C ILE A 92 -11.68 -14.33 -2.91
N ALA A 93 -11.44 -13.65 -4.02
CA ALA A 93 -12.49 -13.37 -5.00
C ALA A 93 -12.98 -14.68 -5.65
N SER A 94 -12.07 -15.61 -5.94
CA SER A 94 -12.39 -16.94 -6.48
C SER A 94 -13.18 -17.78 -5.46
N LEU A 95 -12.91 -17.62 -4.16
CA LEU A 95 -13.74 -18.21 -3.10
C LEU A 95 -15.12 -17.54 -3.00
N ALA A 96 -15.21 -16.22 -3.16
CA ALA A 96 -16.49 -15.51 -3.19
C ALA A 96 -17.33 -15.84 -4.43
N GLU A 97 -16.71 -16.22 -5.55
CA GLU A 97 -17.42 -16.70 -6.75
C GLU A 97 -18.14 -18.03 -6.52
N MET A 98 -17.69 -18.83 -5.56
CA MET A 98 -18.35 -20.07 -5.18
C MET A 98 -19.59 -19.88 -4.31
N ALA A 99 -19.75 -18.70 -3.70
CA ALA A 99 -20.94 -18.40 -2.91
C ALA A 99 -22.12 -18.13 -3.86
N ASP A 100 -23.21 -18.85 -3.64
CA ASP A 100 -24.44 -18.75 -4.40
C ASP A 100 -25.47 -17.87 -3.68
N GLY A 101 -26.36 -17.23 -4.44
CA GLY A 101 -27.42 -16.39 -3.90
C GLY A 101 -27.01 -14.95 -3.56
N ASP A 102 -27.84 -14.29 -2.75
CA ASP A 102 -27.71 -12.85 -2.45
C ASP A 102 -26.45 -12.52 -1.62
N GLU A 103 -25.94 -13.46 -0.81
CA GLU A 103 -24.70 -13.28 -0.05
C GLU A 103 -23.46 -13.35 -0.95
N GLY A 104 -23.41 -14.30 -1.88
CA GLY A 104 -22.34 -14.37 -2.88
C GLY A 104 -22.20 -13.11 -3.74
N GLU A 105 -23.31 -12.51 -4.15
CA GLU A 105 -23.26 -11.25 -4.91
C GLU A 105 -22.67 -10.09 -4.08
N LYS A 106 -23.07 -9.98 -2.80
CA LYS A 106 -22.50 -8.98 -1.89
C LYS A 106 -21.00 -9.22 -1.67
N LEU A 107 -20.57 -10.47 -1.54
CA LEU A 107 -19.15 -10.79 -1.39
C LEU A 107 -18.33 -10.39 -2.62
N ARG A 108 -18.88 -10.63 -3.83
CA ARG A 108 -18.26 -10.17 -5.08
C ARG A 108 -18.17 -8.64 -5.15
N GLU A 109 -19.21 -7.91 -4.76
CA GLU A 109 -19.19 -6.45 -4.70
C GLU A 109 -18.14 -5.93 -3.70
N ILE A 110 -18.09 -6.51 -2.50
CA ILE A 110 -17.11 -6.12 -1.46
C ILE A 110 -15.69 -6.41 -1.94
N ALA A 111 -15.43 -7.58 -2.54
CA ALA A 111 -14.13 -7.93 -3.08
C ALA A 111 -13.67 -6.96 -4.18
N SER A 112 -14.57 -6.58 -5.09
CA SER A 112 -14.31 -5.58 -6.12
C SER A 112 -14.00 -4.20 -5.52
N SER A 113 -14.83 -3.75 -4.57
CA SER A 113 -14.64 -2.47 -3.86
C SER A 113 -13.29 -2.43 -3.13
N ALA A 114 -12.90 -3.52 -2.47
CA ALA A 114 -11.63 -3.62 -1.75
C ALA A 114 -10.42 -3.46 -2.68
N LYS A 115 -10.53 -3.91 -3.94
CA LYS A 115 -9.48 -3.72 -4.97
C LYS A 115 -9.35 -2.25 -5.39
N ASP A 116 -10.47 -1.57 -5.60
CA ASP A 116 -10.48 -0.14 -5.97
C ASP A 116 -9.95 0.75 -4.83
N ARG A 117 -10.30 0.41 -3.59
CA ARG A 117 -9.80 1.07 -2.38
C ARG A 117 -8.28 0.90 -2.24
N MET A 118 -7.75 -0.28 -2.54
CA MET A 118 -6.30 -0.49 -2.55
C MET A 118 -5.58 0.43 -3.54
N ARG A 119 -6.15 0.64 -4.73
CA ARG A 119 -5.60 1.59 -5.71
C ARG A 119 -5.61 3.03 -5.18
N THR A 120 -6.66 3.40 -4.46
CA THR A 120 -6.76 4.71 -3.79
C THR A 120 -5.69 4.89 -2.72
N ILE A 121 -5.49 3.87 -1.88
CA ILE A 121 -4.44 3.86 -0.83
C ILE A 121 -3.04 4.03 -1.45
N GLN A 122 -2.76 3.32 -2.55
CA GLN A 122 -1.48 3.45 -3.26
C GLN A 122 -1.25 4.88 -3.74
N ASN A 123 -2.26 5.50 -4.35
CA ASN A 123 -2.17 6.88 -4.82
C ASN A 123 -1.93 7.86 -3.66
N GLU A 124 -2.69 7.75 -2.57
CA GLU A 124 -2.55 8.63 -1.39
C GLU A 124 -1.18 8.47 -0.72
N THR A 125 -0.66 7.24 -0.66
CA THR A 125 0.69 6.97 -0.12
C THR A 125 1.77 7.63 -0.97
N LEU A 126 1.67 7.53 -2.30
CA LEU A 126 2.61 8.18 -3.22
C LEU A 126 2.58 9.70 -3.09
N VAL A 127 1.39 10.29 -2.98
CA VAL A 127 1.23 11.74 -2.77
C VAL A 127 1.91 12.19 -1.47
N ASN A 128 1.69 11.46 -0.38
CA ASN A 128 2.31 11.76 0.91
C ASN A 128 3.84 11.62 0.86
N PHE A 129 4.37 10.61 0.16
CA PHE A 129 5.81 10.44 -0.04
C PHE A 129 6.43 11.62 -0.80
N VAL A 130 5.82 12.04 -1.92
CA VAL A 130 6.32 13.18 -2.71
C VAL A 130 6.27 14.49 -1.90
N LEU A 131 5.22 14.70 -1.12
CA LEU A 131 5.10 15.88 -0.25
C LEU A 131 6.19 15.90 0.83
N ALA A 132 6.50 14.74 1.43
CA ALA A 132 7.56 14.60 2.43
C ALA A 132 8.93 14.92 1.82
N GLN A 133 9.24 14.32 0.66
CA GLN A 133 10.49 14.57 -0.05
C GLN A 133 10.67 16.05 -0.39
N ARG A 134 9.62 16.71 -0.90
CA ARG A 134 9.66 18.14 -1.20
C ARG A 134 9.90 18.99 0.04
N SER A 135 9.31 18.61 1.17
CA SER A 135 9.49 19.33 2.45
C SER A 135 10.94 19.22 2.95
N VAL A 136 11.56 18.05 2.83
CA VAL A 136 12.98 17.84 3.16
C VAL A 136 13.90 18.67 2.26
N LEU A 137 13.63 18.72 0.95
CA LEU A 137 14.40 19.53 0.02
C LEU A 137 14.35 21.02 0.38
N HIS A 138 13.16 21.55 0.68
CA HIS A 138 13.01 22.94 1.12
C HIS A 138 13.75 23.21 2.44
N LEU A 139 13.71 22.29 3.41
CA LEU A 139 14.47 22.42 4.65
C LEU A 139 15.98 22.43 4.40
N SER A 140 16.48 21.55 3.52
CA SER A 140 17.89 21.55 3.11
C SER A 140 18.30 22.87 2.47
N GLN A 141 17.46 23.45 1.60
CA GLN A 141 17.70 24.77 1.01
C GLN A 141 17.75 25.89 2.05
N ILE A 142 16.84 25.88 3.03
CA ILE A 142 16.84 26.86 4.13
C ILE A 142 18.11 26.69 4.99
N LEU A 143 18.47 25.46 5.35
CA LEU A 143 19.70 25.18 6.10
C LEU A 143 20.94 25.62 5.31
N GLN A 144 20.96 25.41 3.99
CA GLN A 144 22.03 25.89 3.12
C GLN A 144 22.13 27.41 3.12
N ILE A 145 21.01 28.13 3.00
CA ILE A 145 20.98 29.60 3.06
C ILE A 145 21.51 30.11 4.41
N ILE A 146 21.13 29.46 5.52
CA ILE A 146 21.62 29.80 6.86
C ILE A 146 23.13 29.53 6.94
N ALA A 147 23.58 28.34 6.51
CA ALA A 147 24.98 27.93 6.56
C ALA A 147 25.90 28.81 5.69
N THR A 148 25.42 29.29 4.53
CA THR A 148 26.18 30.19 3.66
C THR A 148 26.00 31.67 3.99
N GLY A 149 25.17 32.02 4.98
CA GLY A 149 24.82 33.40 5.31
C GLY A 149 24.19 34.16 4.13
N GLY A 150 23.45 33.46 3.26
CA GLY A 150 22.84 34.03 2.05
C GLY A 150 23.78 34.17 0.85
N LYS A 151 25.01 33.66 0.91
CA LYS A 151 25.93 33.64 -0.26
C LYS A 151 25.61 32.42 -1.13
N LEU A 152 25.34 32.63 -2.43
CA LEU A 152 25.13 31.55 -3.41
C LEU A 152 26.44 30.78 -3.65
N GLN A 153 26.72 29.76 -2.85
CA GLN A 153 27.56 28.65 -3.24
C GLN A 153 26.91 27.37 -2.72
N PRO A 154 26.42 26.47 -3.60
CA PRO A 154 25.92 25.17 -3.16
C PRO A 154 27.10 24.32 -2.68
N ILE A 155 27.15 24.07 -1.36
CA ILE A 155 28.21 23.25 -0.73
C ILE A 155 27.91 21.76 -0.94
N TYR A 156 26.65 21.39 -1.17
CA TYR A 156 26.23 20.00 -1.42
C TYR A 156 26.53 19.49 -2.85
N GLU A 157 26.88 20.37 -3.79
CA GLU A 157 27.33 19.96 -5.14
C GLU A 157 28.86 19.81 -5.23
N GLN A 158 29.60 20.12 -4.17
CA GLN A 158 31.07 20.07 -4.20
C GLN A 158 31.66 18.66 -4.15
N GLU A 159 30.95 17.65 -3.63
CA GLU A 159 31.45 16.27 -3.66
C GLU A 159 31.44 15.65 -5.07
N ASN A 160 30.61 16.14 -6.00
CA ASN A 160 30.63 15.68 -7.41
C ASN A 160 31.50 16.56 -8.32
N SER A 161 31.84 17.78 -7.91
CA SER A 161 32.70 18.68 -8.69
C SER A 161 34.18 18.58 -8.34
N ALA A 162 34.55 17.86 -7.28
CA ALA A 162 35.94 17.47 -7.00
C ALA A 162 36.49 16.38 -7.96
N HIS A 163 35.63 15.77 -8.79
CA HIS A 163 36.03 14.82 -9.85
C HIS A 163 35.93 15.41 -11.27
N GLN A 164 35.72 16.72 -11.41
CA GLN A 164 35.55 17.38 -12.70
C GLN A 164 36.61 18.44 -13.02
N TYR A 165 37.80 18.29 -12.43
CA TYR A 165 38.98 19.10 -12.75
C TYR A 165 40.22 18.23 -13.04
N SER A 166 40.10 17.24 -13.93
CA SER A 166 41.27 16.59 -14.55
C SER A 166 40.96 15.87 -15.88
N ALA A 167 40.22 16.53 -16.78
CA ALA A 167 40.17 16.14 -18.20
C ALA A 167 40.14 17.41 -19.05
N GLN A 168 41.34 17.96 -19.32
CA GLN A 168 41.56 19.13 -20.16
C GLN A 168 41.20 18.85 -21.64
N GLN A 169 40.54 19.83 -22.26
CA GLN A 169 40.70 20.31 -23.65
C GLN A 169 40.61 19.33 -24.85
N GLY A 170 39.74 19.68 -25.80
CA GLY A 170 40.03 19.54 -27.24
C GLY A 170 38.81 19.27 -28.13
N GLY A 171 38.42 20.23 -28.97
CA GLY A 171 37.53 19.91 -30.10
C GLY A 171 36.71 21.03 -30.75
N THR A 172 37.24 22.24 -30.98
CA THR A 172 36.74 23.10 -32.08
C THR A 172 37.76 23.07 -33.21
N LEU A 173 37.55 22.15 -34.14
CA LEU A 173 38.29 22.03 -35.40
C LEU A 173 37.23 22.11 -36.50
N VAL A 174 37.50 22.95 -37.50
CA VAL A 174 36.71 23.28 -38.70
C VAL A 174 35.87 24.57 -38.62
N ASP A 175 36.53 25.68 -38.96
CA ASP A 175 36.03 26.56 -40.02
C ASP A 175 37.22 26.88 -40.96
N HIS A 176 37.12 26.47 -42.22
CA HIS A 176 37.99 26.81 -43.37
C HIS A 176 37.06 27.51 -44.38
N GLU A 177 37.40 28.53 -45.16
CA GLU A 177 38.66 29.16 -45.54
C GLU A 177 38.35 30.49 -46.25
N ALA A 178 39.37 31.32 -46.41
CA ALA A 178 39.60 32.05 -47.65
C ALA A 178 40.67 31.30 -48.45
#